data_AF-A0A918DY74-F1
#
_entry.id   AF-A0A918DY74-F1
#
_cell.length_a   1.000
_cell.length_b   1.000
_cell.length_c   1.000
_cell.angle_alpha   90.00
_cell.angle_beta   90.00
_cell.angle_gamma   90.00
#
_symmetry.space_group_name_H-M   'P 1'
#
loop_
_entity.id
_entity.type
_entity.pdbx_description
1 polymer ?
#
loop_
_entity_poly.entity_id
_entity_poly.type
_entity_poly.pdbx_seq_one_letter_code
_entity_poly.pdbx_strand_id
1 'polypeptide(L)'
;MAALVAALLGLLLTGSVTWPDRAAAREASAYPMVLDVDLTPNPVCTGPVHGRLHVYYPQGVDAGAAVEWRVMADDRRLASGSVVMEGTVATARFTVPPSRVPAHAVELRVEARVAHSSSGGGPGTYGKPWRDQLSRGCDPVRVASVGDSVVWGQGLDHDRKFPYLTGELLGEAAGRGHEHFDYSISGAVLDAPELPAGNDDSACLDRRDTQDPDGDGEMEFGEVTQQMPDVFCQLERAGAQARAGGYGLDLVVINGCINDLDPFLGIPVGVTPGSEDLPKAVTRECSGIGAAPENPAKNVPWFSGAKVGYGGRGMLDAIEKAHSLPGRPKVLVADFYYALSRSSSPILARTCAVPGLAGPSLSKCRGALGGAAERYEQYTQLADEAYRQAAQAANKASADGPYAVAADGLFTLDNAVLAPASKVWANPLADQAHELREHACPELSATPAQCLSAALAHPDVEGARQYAESFLLNPRVREWFGLPDTGTGMTLETPEGRPGSGTAVRLAVATPDGPPGPGHRYHWYFGDGTSVETAEASTTHAYYREGPYLPRVVVTEAKGGRALVEAAKPVTVGESPAD
;
A
#
# COMPACT_ATOMS: atom_id res chain seq x y z
N MET A 1 -6.99 24.78 2.17
CA MET A 1 -7.61 24.28 0.91
C MET A 1 -7.10 25.01 -0.34
N ALA A 2 -7.24 26.33 -0.51
CA ALA A 2 -6.73 27.04 -1.71
C ALA A 2 -5.20 26.99 -1.87
N ALA A 3 -4.44 26.96 -0.77
CA ALA A 3 -2.97 26.87 -0.79
C ALA A 3 -2.45 25.46 -1.17
N LEU A 4 -3.20 24.39 -0.87
CA LEU A 4 -2.78 23.01 -1.14
C LEU A 4 -2.94 22.65 -2.63
N VAL A 5 -4.00 23.16 -3.26
CA VAL A 5 -4.23 22.99 -4.71
C VAL A 5 -3.33 23.92 -5.52
N ALA A 6 -3.01 25.12 -5.01
CA ALA A 6 -1.98 25.97 -5.60
C ALA A 6 -0.58 25.36 -5.48
N ALA A 7 -0.28 24.61 -4.41
CA ALA A 7 0.97 23.86 -4.27
C ALA A 7 1.04 22.68 -5.26
N LEU A 8 -0.06 21.94 -5.46
CA LEU A 8 -0.17 20.89 -6.48
C LEU A 8 -0.05 21.42 -7.91
N LEU A 9 -0.68 22.57 -8.22
CA LEU A 9 -0.50 23.24 -9.52
C LEU A 9 0.89 23.88 -9.67
N GLY A 10 1.51 24.36 -8.58
CA GLY A 10 2.89 24.86 -8.57
C GLY A 10 3.91 23.75 -8.78
N LEU A 11 3.67 22.56 -8.21
CA LEU A 11 4.43 21.35 -8.47
C LEU A 11 4.39 20.97 -9.96
N LEU A 12 3.20 21.06 -10.57
CA LEU A 12 2.95 20.74 -11.98
C LEU A 12 3.46 21.78 -12.98
N LEU A 13 3.82 23.00 -12.54
CA LEU A 13 4.18 24.11 -13.43
C LEU A 13 5.57 24.70 -13.19
N THR A 14 6.14 24.61 -11.99
CA THR A 14 7.37 25.34 -11.62
C THR A 14 8.37 24.54 -10.78
N GLY A 15 8.12 23.26 -10.51
CA GLY A 15 9.06 22.39 -9.78
C GLY A 15 9.40 22.86 -8.35
N SER A 16 8.60 23.74 -7.77
CA SER A 16 8.88 24.32 -6.44
C SER A 16 7.60 24.64 -5.68
N VAL A 17 7.61 24.29 -4.39
CA VAL A 17 6.52 24.59 -3.44
C VAL A 17 6.98 25.68 -2.48
N THR A 18 6.27 26.80 -2.42
CA THR A 18 6.39 27.77 -1.32
C THR A 18 5.37 27.42 -0.24
N TRP A 19 5.85 26.72 0.79
CA TRP A 19 5.10 26.53 2.03
C TRP A 19 5.08 27.85 2.84
N PRO A 20 4.02 28.15 3.61
CA PRO A 20 4.03 29.30 4.51
C PRO A 20 5.24 29.24 5.46
N ASP A 21 5.78 30.41 5.77
CA ASP A 21 7.04 30.61 6.50
C ASP A 21 7.10 29.78 7.80
N ARG A 22 8.08 28.87 7.87
CA ARG A 22 8.29 27.84 8.92
C ARG A 22 8.79 28.39 10.27
N ALA A 23 8.74 29.69 10.50
CA ALA A 23 9.27 30.28 11.73
C ALA A 23 8.37 30.03 12.97
N ALA A 24 7.10 29.64 12.77
CA ALA A 24 6.12 29.49 13.86
C ALA A 24 5.87 28.03 14.34
N ALA A 25 6.38 27.01 13.64
CA ALA A 25 6.23 25.59 14.02
C ALA A 25 7.49 25.02 14.74
N ARG A 26 8.38 25.88 15.24
CA ARG A 26 9.59 25.49 15.97
C ARG A 26 9.36 25.30 17.47
N GLU A 27 8.27 24.67 17.87
CA GLU A 27 8.33 23.89 19.10
C GLU A 27 8.91 22.53 18.68
N ALA A 28 10.22 22.34 18.86
CA ALA A 28 10.82 21.02 18.77
C ALA A 28 9.98 20.04 19.59
N SER A 29 9.75 18.79 19.16
CA SER A 29 9.05 17.82 20.01
C SER A 29 9.78 17.82 21.36
N ALA A 30 9.10 18.27 22.40
CA ALA A 30 9.70 18.37 23.73
C ALA A 30 10.05 16.99 24.31
N TYR A 31 9.74 15.92 23.58
CA TYR A 31 9.77 14.54 24.02
C TYR A 31 10.54 13.66 23.02
N PRO A 32 11.32 12.70 23.52
CA PRO A 32 11.85 11.60 22.72
C PRO A 32 10.73 10.77 22.08
N MET A 33 10.96 10.29 20.86
CA MET A 33 10.04 9.45 20.10
C MET A 33 10.66 8.08 19.83
N VAL A 34 9.84 7.04 19.78
CA VAL A 34 10.29 5.70 19.36
C VAL A 34 10.11 5.61 17.85
N LEU A 35 11.22 5.51 17.10
CA LEU A 35 11.18 5.38 15.64
C LEU A 35 10.66 4.02 15.22
N ASP A 36 11.25 2.99 15.82
CA ASP A 36 11.05 1.60 15.43
C ASP A 36 11.45 0.68 16.58
N VAL A 37 10.81 -0.49 16.62
CA VAL A 37 11.12 -1.57 17.55
C VAL A 37 11.21 -2.87 16.77
N ASP A 38 12.44 -3.33 16.59
CA ASP A 38 12.73 -4.61 15.97
C ASP A 38 12.57 -5.74 17.00
N LEU A 39 11.55 -6.57 16.75
CA LEU A 39 11.23 -7.79 17.50
C LEU A 39 11.66 -9.06 16.73
N THR A 40 12.58 -8.97 15.78
CA THR A 40 12.96 -10.10 14.91
C THR A 40 14.38 -10.60 15.21
N PRO A 41 14.65 -11.93 15.18
CA PRO A 41 13.72 -13.06 15.14
C PRO A 41 13.30 -13.47 16.56
N ASN A 42 12.01 -13.48 16.86
CA ASN A 42 11.50 -14.02 18.13
C ASN A 42 10.58 -15.20 17.87
N PRO A 43 11.08 -16.45 17.87
CA PRO A 43 10.19 -17.59 18.00
C PRO A 43 9.56 -17.52 19.40
N VAL A 44 8.36 -16.91 19.50
CA VAL A 44 7.65 -16.68 20.77
C VAL A 44 7.03 -17.97 21.35
N CYS A 45 7.64 -19.11 21.06
CA CYS A 45 7.29 -20.43 21.57
C CYS A 45 7.59 -20.55 23.06
N THR A 46 8.89 -20.55 23.39
CA THR A 46 9.43 -20.92 24.70
C THR A 46 10.58 -20.01 25.12
N GLY A 47 11.13 -19.24 24.16
CA GLY A 47 12.25 -18.33 24.38
C GLY A 47 11.79 -16.96 24.86
N PRO A 48 12.69 -16.19 25.49
CA PRO A 48 12.42 -14.78 25.76
C PRO A 48 12.23 -14.01 24.45
N VAL A 49 11.46 -12.92 24.52
CA VAL A 49 11.32 -11.97 23.41
C VAL A 49 12.45 -10.95 23.55
N HIS A 50 13.29 -10.85 22.53
CA HIS A 50 14.34 -9.85 22.44
C HIS A 50 13.86 -8.69 21.58
N GLY A 51 14.00 -7.46 22.08
CA GLY A 51 13.65 -6.28 21.30
C GLY A 51 14.83 -5.32 21.20
N ARG A 52 14.94 -4.66 20.06
CA ARG A 52 15.84 -3.54 19.83
C ARG A 52 14.99 -2.32 19.46
N LEU A 53 15.03 -1.29 20.28
CA LEU A 53 14.27 -0.06 20.05
C LEU A 53 15.22 1.08 19.64
N HIS A 54 14.78 1.88 18.68
CA HIS A 54 15.48 3.07 18.21
C HIS A 54 14.72 4.30 18.70
N VAL A 55 15.36 5.10 19.57
CA VAL A 55 14.79 6.33 20.11
C VAL A 55 15.37 7.51 19.34
N TYR A 56 14.50 8.36 18.82
CA TYR A 56 14.86 9.63 18.22
C TYR A 56 14.61 10.78 19.20
N TYR A 57 15.56 11.70 19.29
CA TYR A 57 15.40 12.96 19.98
C TYR A 57 15.96 14.11 19.13
N PRO A 58 15.13 15.01 18.57
CA PRO A 58 15.62 16.15 17.79
C PRO A 58 16.55 17.08 18.60
N GLN A 59 17.37 17.85 17.87
CA GLN A 59 18.36 18.78 18.46
C GLN A 59 17.74 19.77 19.45
N GLY A 60 18.01 19.62 20.75
CA GLY A 60 17.56 20.58 21.76
C GLY A 60 17.49 20.11 23.21
N VAL A 61 17.77 18.84 23.51
CA VAL A 61 18.01 18.42 24.90
C VAL A 61 19.46 18.04 25.02
N ASP A 62 20.11 18.69 25.98
CA ASP A 62 21.55 18.72 26.21
C ASP A 62 22.22 17.41 25.79
N ALA A 63 23.21 17.46 24.90
CA ALA A 63 24.02 16.28 24.58
C ALA A 63 24.42 15.57 25.89
N GLY A 64 24.08 14.27 26.02
CA GLY A 64 24.15 13.54 27.29
C GLY A 64 22.83 13.40 28.05
N ALA A 65 21.70 13.84 27.49
CA ALA A 65 20.38 13.65 28.08
C ALA A 65 20.06 12.16 28.30
N ALA A 66 19.62 11.81 29.51
CA ALA A 66 19.10 10.49 29.78
C ALA A 66 17.63 10.42 29.32
N VAL A 67 17.30 9.41 28.54
CA VAL A 67 15.95 9.09 28.07
C VAL A 67 15.51 7.78 28.71
N GLU A 68 14.38 7.81 29.42
CA GLU A 68 13.72 6.61 29.93
C GLU A 68 12.76 6.06 28.89
N TRP A 69 12.76 4.74 28.72
CA TRP A 69 11.83 4.03 27.87
C TRP A 69 11.12 2.91 28.65
N ARG A 70 9.92 2.56 28.20
CA ARG A 70 9.14 1.44 28.74
C ARG A 70 8.42 0.68 27.64
N VAL A 71 8.28 -0.61 27.86
CA VAL A 71 7.48 -1.54 27.05
C VAL A 71 6.30 -1.98 27.90
N MET A 72 5.11 -1.66 27.44
CA MET A 72 3.83 -1.93 28.12
C MET A 72 3.06 -2.96 27.32
N ALA A 73 2.44 -3.93 27.98
CA ALA A 73 1.37 -4.76 27.42
C ALA A 73 0.10 -4.41 28.18
N ASP A 74 -0.85 -3.78 27.49
CA ASP A 74 -1.96 -3.05 28.12
C ASP A 74 -1.42 -2.11 29.23
N ASP A 75 -1.84 -2.29 30.48
CA ASP A 75 -1.40 -1.50 31.63
C ASP A 75 -0.18 -2.12 32.37
N ARG A 76 0.31 -3.27 31.92
CA ARG A 76 1.41 -3.99 32.58
C ARG A 76 2.75 -3.69 31.93
N ARG A 77 3.70 -3.18 32.71
CA ARG A 77 5.08 -2.96 32.25
C ARG A 77 5.83 -4.28 32.08
N LEU A 78 6.22 -4.60 30.85
CA LEU A 78 7.01 -5.79 30.50
C LEU A 78 8.51 -5.56 30.68
N ALA A 79 9.00 -4.42 30.19
CA ALA A 79 10.39 -3.98 30.27
C ALA A 79 10.50 -2.46 30.41
N SER A 80 11.65 -1.99 30.88
CA SER A 80 11.99 -0.56 30.91
C SER A 80 13.49 -0.40 31.07
N GLY A 81 14.00 0.76 30.68
CA GLY A 81 15.39 1.12 30.90
C GLY A 81 15.62 2.59 30.60
N SER A 82 16.89 2.96 30.53
CA SER A 82 17.31 4.28 30.09
C SER A 82 18.41 4.16 29.04
N VAL A 83 18.53 5.18 28.20
CA VAL A 83 19.61 5.35 27.24
C VAL A 83 20.09 6.79 27.31
N VAL A 84 21.39 7.01 27.18
CA VAL A 84 21.97 8.35 27.09
C VAL A 84 22.06 8.73 25.62
N MET A 85 21.56 9.92 25.26
CA MET A 85 21.61 10.40 23.89
C MET A 85 23.04 10.87 23.55
N GLU A 86 23.75 10.09 22.75
CA GLU A 86 25.07 10.42 22.18
C GLU A 86 24.96 11.10 20.80
N GLY A 87 23.77 11.05 20.19
CA GLY A 87 23.41 11.65 18.91
C GLY A 87 21.89 11.80 18.81
N THR A 88 21.37 12.00 17.60
CA THR A 88 19.93 12.21 17.34
C THR A 88 19.13 10.92 17.48
N VAL A 89 19.76 9.76 17.22
CA VAL A 89 19.16 8.43 17.40
C VAL A 89 20.00 7.63 18.38
N ALA A 90 19.35 7.04 19.39
CA ALA A 90 19.97 6.10 20.32
C ALA A 90 19.32 4.71 20.20
N THR A 91 20.11 3.66 20.37
CA THR A 91 19.62 2.27 20.33
C THR A 91 19.64 1.67 21.72
N ALA A 92 18.53 1.07 22.14
CA ALA A 92 18.47 0.27 23.35
C ALA A 92 17.98 -1.16 23.05
N ARG A 93 18.36 -2.11 23.91
CA ARG A 93 17.92 -3.49 23.83
C ARG A 93 17.17 -3.89 25.09
N PHE A 94 16.16 -4.73 24.94
CA PHE A 94 15.40 -5.30 26.05
C PHE A 94 15.13 -6.78 25.87
N THR A 95 14.71 -7.42 26.94
CA THR A 95 14.34 -8.82 26.95
C THR A 95 13.10 -9.02 27.82
N VAL A 96 12.05 -9.61 27.26
CA VAL A 96 10.85 -10.00 28.00
C VAL A 96 10.94 -11.50 28.27
N PRO A 97 11.01 -11.93 29.55
CA PRO A 97 11.08 -13.35 29.86
C PRO A 97 9.80 -14.08 29.43
N PRO A 98 9.86 -15.37 29.06
CA PRO A 98 8.72 -16.12 28.53
C PRO A 98 7.49 -16.07 29.46
N SER A 99 7.71 -16.09 30.78
CA SER A 99 6.65 -16.03 31.79
C SER A 99 5.86 -14.73 31.81
N ARG A 100 6.41 -13.64 31.24
CA ARG A 100 5.74 -12.34 31.13
C ARG A 100 5.09 -12.13 29.78
N VAL A 101 5.44 -12.91 28.76
CA VAL A 101 4.78 -12.84 27.45
C VAL A 101 3.29 -13.24 27.61
N PRO A 102 2.34 -12.39 27.16
CA PRO A 102 0.91 -12.69 27.16
C PRO A 102 0.56 -13.98 26.43
N ALA A 103 -0.41 -14.75 26.91
CA ALA A 103 -0.83 -16.00 26.25
C ALA A 103 -1.67 -15.76 24.99
N HIS A 104 -2.36 -14.63 24.94
CA HIS A 104 -3.14 -14.17 23.80
C HIS A 104 -2.54 -12.85 23.31
N ALA A 105 -2.87 -12.44 22.09
CA ALA A 105 -2.48 -11.15 21.57
C ALA A 105 -3.02 -10.01 22.46
N VAL A 106 -2.12 -9.11 22.80
CA VAL A 106 -2.44 -7.86 23.51
C VAL A 106 -1.64 -6.73 22.86
N GLU A 107 -2.13 -5.50 23.05
CA GLU A 107 -1.45 -4.32 22.55
C GLU A 107 -0.11 -4.12 23.29
N LEU A 108 0.96 -4.08 22.52
CA LEU A 108 2.29 -3.67 22.94
C LEU A 108 2.43 -2.17 22.67
N ARG A 109 2.81 -1.39 23.69
CA ARG A 109 3.16 0.02 23.55
C ARG A 109 4.59 0.26 24.00
N VAL A 110 5.39 0.89 23.15
CA VAL A 110 6.75 1.32 23.49
C VAL A 110 6.80 2.84 23.47
N GLU A 111 7.21 3.40 24.61
CA GLU A 111 7.13 4.84 24.87
C GLU A 111 8.45 5.32 25.46
N ALA A 112 8.86 6.53 25.09
CA ALA A 112 10.07 7.19 25.57
C ALA A 112 9.77 8.59 26.11
N ARG A 113 10.55 9.03 27.10
CA ARG A 113 10.49 10.37 27.69
C ARG A 113 11.85 10.80 28.21
N VAL A 114 12.06 12.10 28.37
CA VAL A 114 13.22 12.61 29.12
C VAL A 114 13.18 12.08 30.55
N ALA A 115 14.29 11.53 31.00
CA ALA A 115 14.47 11.12 32.39
C ALA A 115 14.48 12.32 33.34
N HIS A 116 14.53 12.06 34.64
CA HIS A 116 14.72 13.12 35.62
C HIS A 116 16.05 13.85 35.38
N SER A 117 16.03 15.18 35.34
CA SER A 117 17.26 15.95 35.17
C SER A 117 18.02 16.08 36.49
N SER A 118 19.35 15.95 36.45
CA SER A 118 20.22 16.26 37.58
C SER A 118 20.16 17.73 38.02
N SER A 119 19.60 18.62 37.20
CA SER A 119 19.39 20.05 37.51
C SER A 119 18.04 20.35 38.21
N GLY A 120 17.26 19.33 38.59
CA GLY A 120 16.05 19.48 39.41
C GLY A 120 14.72 19.55 38.64
N GLY A 121 14.73 19.22 37.34
CA GLY A 121 13.51 19.06 36.54
C GLY A 121 12.90 17.66 36.70
N GLY A 122 11.57 17.60 36.89
CA GLY A 122 10.80 16.35 36.88
C GLY A 122 10.92 15.61 35.53
N PRO A 123 10.55 14.31 35.47
CA PRO A 123 10.57 13.57 34.21
C PRO A 123 9.63 14.23 33.19
N GLY A 124 10.00 14.15 31.90
CA GLY A 124 9.18 14.66 30.81
C GLY A 124 7.89 13.85 30.59
N THR A 125 7.08 14.28 29.63
CA THR A 125 5.93 13.50 29.14
C THR A 125 6.42 12.39 28.22
N TYR A 126 5.71 11.26 28.20
CA TYR A 126 5.93 10.24 27.17
C TYR A 126 5.48 10.78 25.82
N GLY A 127 6.33 10.63 24.81
CA GLY A 127 5.98 10.91 23.42
C GLY A 127 4.94 9.92 22.88
N LYS A 128 4.59 10.08 21.60
CA LYS A 128 3.69 9.16 20.91
C LYS A 128 4.18 7.69 21.05
N PRO A 129 3.32 6.75 21.48
CA PRO A 129 3.70 5.35 21.58
C PRO A 129 3.89 4.73 20.20
N TRP A 130 4.95 3.94 20.04
CA TRP A 130 5.03 2.91 19.00
C TRP A 130 4.17 1.73 19.45
N ARG A 131 3.35 1.17 18.55
CA ARG A 131 2.34 0.15 18.87
C ARG A 131 2.53 -1.09 18.03
N ASP A 132 2.36 -2.26 18.61
CA ASP A 132 2.35 -3.55 17.90
C ASP A 132 1.51 -4.54 18.72
N GLN A 133 1.41 -5.79 18.32
CA GLN A 133 0.85 -6.85 19.15
C GLN A 133 1.93 -7.80 19.66
N LEU A 134 1.72 -8.30 20.88
CA LEU A 134 2.55 -9.35 21.43
C LEU A 134 1.71 -10.51 21.93
N SER A 135 1.99 -11.71 21.44
CA SER A 135 1.38 -12.95 21.92
C SER A 135 2.44 -14.05 22.03
N ARG A 136 2.21 -15.01 22.94
CA ARG A 136 2.96 -16.26 22.97
C ARG A 136 2.39 -17.20 21.92
N GLY A 137 3.24 -17.69 21.02
CA GLY A 137 2.83 -18.57 19.94
C GLY A 137 4.03 -19.15 19.21
N CYS A 138 3.88 -20.36 18.68
CA CYS A 138 4.95 -21.04 17.94
C CYS A 138 4.88 -20.87 16.43
N ASP A 139 3.71 -20.48 15.94
CA ASP A 139 3.39 -20.51 14.53
C ASP A 139 2.56 -19.26 14.19
N PRO A 140 3.14 -18.06 14.29
CA PRO A 140 2.46 -16.85 13.83
C PRO A 140 2.33 -16.89 12.30
N VAL A 141 1.26 -16.29 11.77
CA VAL A 141 1.14 -15.96 10.35
C VAL A 141 2.21 -14.94 10.02
N ARG A 142 3.19 -15.32 9.21
CA ARG A 142 4.28 -14.43 8.77
C ARG A 142 3.97 -13.82 7.42
N VAL A 143 3.82 -12.50 7.39
CA VAL A 143 3.52 -11.72 6.19
C VAL A 143 4.71 -10.86 5.83
N ALA A 144 5.20 -10.94 4.60
CA ALA A 144 6.09 -9.92 4.04
C ALA A 144 5.30 -9.00 3.10
N SER A 145 5.57 -7.69 3.14
CA SER A 145 5.06 -6.75 2.14
C SER A 145 6.18 -6.21 1.28
N VAL A 146 5.93 -6.19 -0.03
CA VAL A 146 6.80 -5.60 -1.05
C VAL A 146 5.93 -4.79 -2.01
N GLY A 147 6.47 -3.72 -2.56
CA GLY A 147 5.78 -2.86 -3.50
C GLY A 147 6.13 -1.40 -3.34
N ASP A 148 5.23 -0.59 -3.86
CA ASP A 148 5.35 0.85 -3.93
C ASP A 148 4.54 1.59 -2.84
N SER A 149 4.14 2.82 -3.12
CA SER A 149 3.36 3.70 -2.25
C SER A 149 2.00 3.10 -1.88
N VAL A 150 1.44 2.21 -2.70
CA VAL A 150 0.19 1.49 -2.41
C VAL A 150 0.36 0.64 -1.16
N VAL A 151 1.31 -0.29 -1.20
CA VAL A 151 1.55 -1.27 -0.13
C VAL A 151 2.20 -0.61 1.08
N TRP A 152 3.03 0.42 0.85
CA TRP A 152 3.76 1.09 1.91
C TRP A 152 2.88 1.87 2.87
N GLY A 153 1.78 2.47 2.41
CA GLY A 153 0.84 3.18 3.28
C GLY A 153 1.51 4.29 4.09
N GLN A 154 2.25 5.18 3.41
CA GLN A 154 2.94 6.32 4.01
C GLN A 154 2.00 7.10 4.95
N GLY A 155 2.48 7.77 6.00
CA GLY A 155 1.62 8.56 6.88
C GLY A 155 0.71 7.76 7.83
N LEU A 156 0.59 6.44 7.66
CA LEU A 156 -0.01 5.53 8.63
C LEU A 156 1.05 5.03 9.60
N ASP A 157 0.66 4.82 10.86
CA ASP A 157 1.47 4.01 11.76
C ASP A 157 1.58 2.59 11.20
N HIS A 158 2.70 1.91 11.45
CA HIS A 158 2.95 0.60 10.86
C HIS A 158 1.85 -0.43 11.20
N ASP A 159 1.27 -0.36 12.41
CA ASP A 159 0.16 -1.20 12.87
C ASP A 159 -1.19 -0.89 12.17
N ARG A 160 -1.22 0.13 11.31
CA ARG A 160 -2.41 0.56 10.56
C ARG A 160 -2.29 0.34 9.07
N LYS A 161 -1.12 -0.09 8.58
CA LYS A 161 -0.92 -0.44 7.17
C LYS A 161 -1.70 -1.71 6.85
N PHE A 162 -2.32 -1.77 5.67
CA PHE A 162 -3.14 -2.93 5.34
C PHE A 162 -2.38 -4.27 5.27
N PRO A 163 -1.09 -4.36 4.88
CA PRO A 163 -0.39 -5.64 4.93
C PRO A 163 -0.21 -6.15 6.37
N TYR A 164 0.08 -5.25 7.31
CA TYR A 164 0.10 -5.56 8.75
C TYR A 164 -1.27 -6.05 9.21
N LEU A 165 -2.33 -5.28 8.94
CA LEU A 165 -3.70 -5.63 9.34
C LEU A 165 -4.16 -6.95 8.70
N THR A 166 -3.70 -7.26 7.50
CA THR A 166 -3.97 -8.54 6.83
C THR A 166 -3.36 -9.70 7.62
N GLY A 167 -2.09 -9.56 8.03
CA GLY A 167 -1.43 -10.54 8.90
C GLY A 167 -2.15 -10.70 10.25
N GLU A 168 -2.49 -9.59 10.89
CA GLU A 168 -3.22 -9.55 12.17
C GLU A 168 -4.57 -10.30 12.07
N LEU A 169 -5.41 -9.92 11.10
CA LEU A 169 -6.73 -10.50 10.93
C LEU A 169 -6.68 -11.97 10.49
N LEU A 170 -5.70 -12.37 9.67
CA LEU A 170 -5.48 -13.78 9.32
C LEU A 170 -4.99 -14.59 10.52
N GLY A 171 -4.07 -14.04 11.30
CA GLY A 171 -3.60 -14.63 12.55
C GLY A 171 -4.78 -14.90 13.48
N GLU A 172 -5.58 -13.86 13.78
CA GLU A 172 -6.77 -13.98 14.61
C GLU A 172 -7.75 -15.04 14.09
N ALA A 173 -8.09 -14.99 12.80
CA ALA A 173 -9.05 -15.91 12.20
C ALA A 173 -8.55 -17.37 12.17
N ALA A 174 -7.25 -17.58 12.06
CA ALA A 174 -6.61 -18.90 12.10
C ALA A 174 -6.25 -19.38 13.52
N GLY A 175 -6.47 -18.56 14.54
CA GLY A 175 -6.05 -18.85 15.92
C GLY A 175 -4.53 -18.84 16.13
N ARG A 176 -3.81 -18.11 15.27
CA ARG A 176 -2.36 -17.91 15.27
C ARG A 176 -2.03 -16.48 15.75
N GLY A 177 -0.79 -16.23 16.14
CA GLY A 177 -0.28 -14.84 16.20
C GLY A 177 0.02 -14.33 14.79
N HIS A 178 0.61 -13.14 14.66
CA HIS A 178 1.13 -12.64 13.38
C HIS A 178 2.49 -11.97 13.56
N GLU A 179 3.25 -11.93 12.47
CA GLU A 179 4.47 -11.14 12.32
C GLU A 179 4.43 -10.51 10.93
N HIS A 180 4.73 -9.21 10.85
CA HIS A 180 4.77 -8.48 9.58
C HIS A 180 6.18 -7.94 9.33
N PHE A 181 6.67 -8.13 8.10
CA PHE A 181 7.98 -7.67 7.64
C PHE A 181 7.77 -6.74 6.44
N ASP A 182 7.93 -5.43 6.65
CA ASP A 182 7.71 -4.43 5.61
C ASP A 182 9.00 -4.10 4.85
N TYR A 183 9.01 -4.39 3.55
CA TYR A 183 10.07 -4.00 2.62
C TYR A 183 9.57 -3.03 1.56
N SER A 184 8.29 -2.65 1.59
CA SER A 184 7.73 -1.74 0.60
C SER A 184 8.25 -0.32 0.79
N ILE A 185 8.36 0.42 -0.32
CA ILE A 185 8.83 1.80 -0.34
C ILE A 185 8.14 2.56 -1.46
N SER A 186 7.65 3.78 -1.17
CA SER A 186 7.10 4.65 -2.21
C SER A 186 8.09 4.84 -3.35
N GLY A 187 7.59 4.79 -4.59
CA GLY A 187 8.39 5.03 -5.78
C GLY A 187 9.03 3.80 -6.41
N ALA A 188 9.10 2.67 -5.68
CA ALA A 188 9.58 1.41 -6.24
C ALA A 188 8.87 1.08 -7.57
N VAL A 189 9.66 0.78 -8.60
CA VAL A 189 9.14 0.23 -9.86
C VAL A 189 8.94 -1.28 -9.73
N LEU A 190 8.18 -1.90 -10.63
CA LEU A 190 8.05 -3.35 -10.64
C LEU A 190 9.39 -4.01 -10.98
N ASP A 191 10.06 -3.51 -12.01
CA ASP A 191 11.37 -4.02 -12.47
C ASP A 191 12.28 -2.85 -12.87
N ALA A 192 13.50 -2.83 -12.33
CA ALA A 192 14.54 -1.88 -12.71
C ALA A 192 15.76 -2.60 -13.31
N PRO A 193 15.76 -2.94 -14.61
CA PRO A 193 16.82 -3.72 -15.24
C PRO A 193 18.25 -3.18 -15.11
N GLU A 194 18.39 -1.87 -14.89
CA GLU A 194 19.68 -1.21 -14.70
C GLU A 194 20.08 -1.05 -13.21
N LEU A 195 19.16 -1.32 -12.27
CA LEU A 195 19.34 -1.10 -10.83
C LEU A 195 18.72 -2.26 -10.02
N PRO A 196 19.42 -3.41 -9.88
CA PRO A 196 20.82 -3.66 -10.20
C PRO A 196 21.03 -4.11 -11.65
N ALA A 197 22.09 -3.60 -12.27
CA ALA A 197 22.41 -3.88 -13.67
C ALA A 197 22.38 -5.37 -14.02
N GLY A 198 21.54 -5.72 -14.99
CA GLY A 198 21.39 -7.09 -15.48
C GLY A 198 20.45 -7.96 -14.63
N ASN A 199 19.59 -7.37 -13.80
CA ASN A 199 18.64 -8.08 -12.93
C ASN A 199 19.32 -9.04 -11.93
N ASP A 200 20.52 -8.68 -11.44
CA ASP A 200 21.18 -9.40 -10.35
C ASP A 200 20.64 -8.96 -8.99
N ASP A 201 19.45 -9.47 -8.63
CA ASP A 201 18.78 -9.14 -7.37
C ASP A 201 19.68 -9.28 -6.13
N SER A 202 20.66 -10.20 -6.16
CA SER A 202 21.55 -10.46 -5.03
C SER A 202 22.44 -9.24 -4.70
N ALA A 203 22.72 -8.41 -5.70
CA ALA A 203 23.48 -7.17 -5.51
C ALA A 203 22.74 -6.16 -4.61
N CYS A 204 21.42 -6.27 -4.46
CA CYS A 204 20.63 -5.40 -3.58
C CYS A 204 20.80 -5.69 -2.09
N LEU A 205 21.44 -6.80 -1.70
CA LEU A 205 21.73 -7.12 -0.30
C LEU A 205 22.84 -6.22 0.28
N ASP A 206 23.81 -5.85 -0.56
CA ASP A 206 25.00 -5.09 -0.16
C ASP A 206 24.93 -3.60 -0.54
N ARG A 207 23.97 -3.22 -1.39
CA ARG A 207 23.76 -1.82 -1.82
C ARG A 207 22.92 -1.02 -0.83
N ARG A 208 23.32 0.23 -0.65
CA ARG A 208 22.48 1.29 -0.05
C ARG A 208 22.28 2.33 -1.14
N ASP A 209 21.29 2.09 -1.99
CA ASP A 209 20.95 3.05 -3.02
C ASP A 209 20.32 4.27 -2.32
N THR A 210 20.83 5.45 -2.64
CA THR A 210 20.27 6.72 -2.17
C THR A 210 18.98 7.00 -2.92
N GLN A 211 18.08 7.77 -2.31
CA GLN A 211 16.78 8.15 -2.91
C GLN A 211 16.90 9.03 -4.20
N ASP A 212 18.13 9.32 -4.60
CA ASP A 212 18.56 9.97 -5.83
C ASP A 212 19.78 9.17 -6.35
N PRO A 213 19.55 8.07 -7.09
CA PRO A 213 20.62 7.19 -7.55
C PRO A 213 21.43 7.76 -8.71
N ASP A 214 20.92 8.76 -9.44
CA ASP A 214 21.60 9.46 -10.54
C ASP A 214 22.23 10.80 -10.13
N GLY A 215 21.93 11.30 -8.92
CA GLY A 215 22.51 12.49 -8.32
C GLY A 215 21.99 13.80 -8.93
N ASP A 216 20.81 13.77 -9.56
CA ASP A 216 20.22 14.91 -10.27
C ASP A 216 19.42 15.85 -9.34
N GLY A 217 19.21 15.43 -8.09
CA GLY A 217 18.46 16.16 -7.08
C GLY A 217 16.94 15.98 -7.15
N GLU A 218 16.43 15.12 -8.04
CA GLU A 218 15.01 14.79 -8.20
C GLU A 218 14.65 13.53 -7.38
N MET A 219 14.45 13.70 -6.08
CA MET A 219 14.15 12.58 -5.15
C MET A 219 12.69 12.15 -5.18
N GLU A 220 12.43 10.86 -4.90
CA GLU A 220 11.09 10.33 -4.58
C GLU A 220 10.46 11.02 -3.36
N PHE A 221 9.13 11.21 -3.37
CA PHE A 221 8.39 11.57 -2.16
C PHE A 221 8.39 10.39 -1.18
N GLY A 222 8.91 10.56 0.04
CA GLY A 222 9.04 9.45 0.99
C GLY A 222 9.63 9.79 2.36
N GLU A 223 9.20 9.03 3.38
CA GLU A 223 9.72 8.96 4.76
C GLU A 223 11.15 8.42 4.92
N VAL A 224 11.77 7.87 3.88
CA VAL A 224 13.06 7.15 3.96
C VAL A 224 14.15 7.82 3.13
N THR A 225 15.38 7.71 3.61
CA THR A 225 16.60 8.28 3.01
C THR A 225 17.39 7.28 2.16
N GLN A 226 16.89 6.05 2.03
CA GLN A 226 17.45 4.95 1.26
C GLN A 226 16.36 4.36 0.37
N GLN A 227 16.71 4.05 -0.88
CA GLN A 227 15.83 3.38 -1.83
C GLN A 227 16.08 1.86 -1.87
N MET A 228 15.01 1.13 -2.17
CA MET A 228 15.09 -0.15 -2.86
C MET A 228 14.42 0.08 -4.22
N PRO A 229 15.17 0.00 -5.32
CA PRO A 229 14.72 0.54 -6.61
C PRO A 229 13.50 -0.20 -7.17
N ASP A 230 13.39 -1.51 -6.90
CA ASP A 230 12.30 -2.33 -7.43
C ASP A 230 11.78 -3.41 -6.48
N VAL A 231 10.67 -4.02 -6.87
CA VAL A 231 10.00 -5.10 -6.13
C VAL A 231 10.87 -6.36 -6.01
N PHE A 232 11.71 -6.68 -6.99
CA PHE A 232 12.54 -7.88 -6.96
C PHE A 232 13.66 -7.79 -5.92
N CYS A 233 14.25 -6.61 -5.74
CA CYS A 233 15.22 -6.36 -4.69
C CYS A 233 14.59 -6.43 -3.30
N GLN A 234 13.36 -5.94 -3.14
CA GLN A 234 12.61 -6.10 -1.90
C GLN A 234 12.34 -7.57 -1.59
N LEU A 235 11.94 -8.36 -2.59
CA LEU A 235 11.75 -9.81 -2.46
C LEU A 235 13.06 -10.54 -2.10
N GLU A 236 14.20 -10.14 -2.67
CA GLU A 236 15.49 -10.73 -2.34
C GLU A 236 15.89 -10.46 -0.88
N ARG A 237 15.66 -9.23 -0.39
CA ARG A 237 15.88 -8.91 1.03
C ARG A 237 14.96 -9.68 1.96
N ALA A 238 13.67 -9.79 1.62
CA ALA A 238 12.72 -10.60 2.36
C ALA A 238 13.16 -12.06 2.45
N GLY A 239 13.60 -12.63 1.32
CA GLY A 239 14.17 -13.97 1.26
C GLY A 239 15.43 -14.14 2.10
N ALA A 240 16.38 -13.21 1.99
CA ALA A 240 17.64 -13.24 2.72
C ALA A 240 17.41 -13.16 4.24
N GLN A 241 16.53 -12.27 4.69
CA GLN A 241 16.17 -12.14 6.09
C GLN A 241 15.50 -13.42 6.63
N ALA A 242 14.54 -13.98 5.89
CA ALA A 242 13.88 -15.24 6.27
C ALA A 242 14.86 -16.42 6.35
N ARG A 243 15.80 -16.53 5.40
CA ARG A 243 16.86 -17.55 5.43
C ARG A 243 17.78 -17.36 6.64
N ALA A 244 18.23 -16.14 6.90
CA ALA A 244 19.12 -15.84 8.03
C ALA A 244 18.43 -16.06 9.39
N GLY A 245 17.14 -15.75 9.49
CA GLY A 245 16.32 -15.96 10.68
C GLY A 245 15.84 -17.41 10.87
N GLY A 246 15.98 -18.26 9.85
CA GLY A 246 15.55 -19.66 9.91
C GLY A 246 14.03 -19.84 9.99
N TYR A 247 13.26 -18.96 9.37
CA TYR A 247 11.79 -19.02 9.35
C TYR A 247 11.24 -19.06 7.92
N GLY A 248 10.01 -19.55 7.77
CA GLY A 248 9.24 -19.48 6.54
C GLY A 248 8.18 -18.38 6.60
N LEU A 249 7.94 -17.72 5.47
CA LEU A 249 6.82 -16.81 5.26
C LEU A 249 5.57 -17.61 4.89
N ASP A 250 4.40 -17.18 5.36
CA ASP A 250 3.10 -17.75 4.97
C ASP A 250 2.49 -16.99 3.80
N LEU A 251 2.69 -15.66 3.75
CA LEU A 251 2.09 -14.76 2.78
C LEU A 251 3.08 -13.69 2.34
N VAL A 252 3.08 -13.37 1.05
CA VAL A 252 3.67 -12.15 0.51
C VAL A 252 2.56 -11.29 -0.08
N VAL A 253 2.44 -10.06 0.41
CA VAL A 253 1.58 -9.03 -0.17
C VAL A 253 2.42 -8.20 -1.13
N ILE A 254 2.03 -8.14 -2.39
CA ILE A 254 2.81 -7.53 -3.47
C ILE A 254 1.99 -6.54 -4.29
N ASN A 255 2.60 -5.42 -4.67
CA ASN A 255 2.11 -4.48 -5.69
C ASN A 255 3.31 -3.88 -6.44
N GLY A 256 3.10 -3.17 -7.55
CA GLY A 256 4.15 -2.50 -8.31
C GLY A 256 3.59 -1.92 -9.62
N CYS A 257 4.43 -1.52 -10.57
CA CYS A 257 4.06 -1.04 -11.92
C CYS A 257 3.65 0.44 -12.03
N ILE A 258 3.09 1.08 -10.99
CA ILE A 258 2.60 2.46 -11.17
C ILE A 258 3.73 3.43 -11.46
N ASN A 259 4.87 3.25 -10.80
CA ASN A 259 6.04 4.10 -10.96
C ASN A 259 6.74 3.87 -12.30
N ASP A 260 6.64 2.68 -12.88
CA ASP A 260 7.13 2.32 -14.22
C ASP A 260 6.42 3.12 -15.32
N LEU A 261 5.16 3.53 -15.07
CA LEU A 261 4.38 4.35 -15.98
C LEU A 261 4.34 5.84 -15.63
N ASP A 262 5.07 6.26 -14.59
CA ASP A 262 5.03 7.63 -14.05
C ASP A 262 3.62 8.05 -13.60
N PRO A 263 3.30 7.98 -12.29
CA PRO A 263 1.98 8.36 -11.80
C PRO A 263 1.65 9.83 -12.02
N PHE A 264 2.64 10.73 -12.08
CA PHE A 264 2.36 12.16 -12.07
C PHE A 264 2.09 12.72 -13.46
N LEU A 265 2.87 12.32 -14.46
CA LEU A 265 2.80 12.87 -15.82
C LEU A 265 2.53 11.81 -16.88
N GLY A 266 3.02 10.59 -16.72
CA GLY A 266 2.84 9.51 -17.70
C GLY A 266 1.42 8.97 -17.73
N ILE A 267 0.93 8.45 -16.61
CA ILE A 267 -0.47 7.99 -16.52
C ILE A 267 -1.46 9.12 -16.86
N PRO A 268 -1.39 10.32 -16.25
CA PRO A 268 -2.47 11.30 -16.37
C PRO A 268 -2.44 12.07 -17.69
N VAL A 269 -1.26 12.33 -18.24
CA VAL A 269 -1.08 13.19 -19.42
C VAL A 269 -0.55 12.41 -20.62
N GLY A 270 0.14 11.29 -20.41
CA GLY A 270 0.77 10.52 -21.48
C GLY A 270 1.94 11.23 -22.12
N VAL A 271 2.68 12.05 -21.36
CA VAL A 271 3.84 12.80 -21.87
C VAL A 271 5.17 12.09 -21.64
N THR A 272 5.18 11.09 -20.75
CA THR A 272 6.36 10.25 -20.51
C THR A 272 6.49 9.24 -21.65
N PRO A 273 7.62 9.19 -22.37
CA PRO A 273 7.79 8.30 -23.52
C PRO A 273 7.41 6.86 -23.19
N GLY A 274 6.52 6.26 -23.99
CA GLY A 274 6.02 4.91 -23.79
C GLY A 274 4.73 4.81 -22.97
N SER A 275 4.23 5.92 -22.41
CA SER A 275 2.95 6.01 -21.69
C SER A 275 1.85 6.71 -22.51
N GLU A 276 2.14 7.21 -23.72
CA GLU A 276 1.17 7.86 -24.60
C GLU A 276 -0.03 6.94 -24.87
N ASP A 277 0.28 5.69 -25.20
CA ASP A 277 -0.64 4.56 -25.34
C ASP A 277 -0.65 3.76 -24.03
N LEU A 278 -1.54 4.17 -23.11
CA LEU A 278 -1.62 3.61 -21.77
C LEU A 278 -1.87 2.09 -21.76
N PRO A 279 -2.76 1.51 -22.58
CA PRO A 279 -2.90 0.06 -22.69
C PRO A 279 -1.62 -0.69 -23.06
N LYS A 280 -0.86 -0.20 -24.04
CA LYS A 280 0.43 -0.81 -24.39
C LYS A 280 1.46 -0.63 -23.26
N ALA A 281 1.45 0.52 -22.60
CA ALA A 281 2.32 0.78 -21.46
C ALA A 281 2.06 -0.23 -20.32
N VAL A 282 0.79 -0.40 -19.91
CA VAL A 282 0.42 -1.36 -18.85
C VAL A 282 0.80 -2.80 -19.24
N THR A 283 0.57 -3.18 -20.49
CA THR A 283 0.96 -4.52 -20.99
C THR A 283 2.47 -4.73 -20.91
N ARG A 284 3.26 -3.69 -21.22
CA ARG A 284 4.71 -3.75 -21.20
C ARG A 284 5.28 -3.78 -19.79
N GLU A 285 4.84 -2.86 -18.94
CA GLU A 285 5.42 -2.71 -17.61
C GLU A 285 4.80 -3.70 -16.62
N CYS A 286 3.46 -3.77 -16.51
CA CYS A 286 2.83 -4.59 -15.48
C CYS A 286 2.88 -6.08 -15.84
N SER A 287 2.74 -6.43 -17.13
CA SER A 287 2.78 -7.83 -17.57
C SER A 287 4.17 -8.27 -18.05
N GLY A 288 5.12 -7.35 -18.25
CA GLY A 288 6.44 -7.64 -18.82
C GLY A 288 6.44 -7.92 -20.33
N ILE A 289 5.33 -7.69 -21.04
CA ILE A 289 5.16 -8.12 -22.44
C ILE A 289 5.48 -6.98 -23.42
N GLY A 290 6.46 -7.20 -24.28
CA GLY A 290 6.88 -6.18 -25.25
C GLY A 290 7.86 -5.17 -24.66
N ALA A 291 8.56 -5.57 -23.59
CA ALA A 291 9.71 -4.88 -23.03
C ALA A 291 10.73 -4.50 -24.12
N ALA A 292 11.27 -3.30 -24.01
CA ALA A 292 12.30 -2.81 -24.92
C ALA A 292 13.67 -2.92 -24.24
N PRO A 293 14.74 -3.24 -24.97
CA PRO A 293 16.09 -3.28 -24.40
C PRO A 293 16.63 -1.90 -24.03
N GLU A 294 16.03 -0.82 -24.54
CA GLU A 294 16.40 0.56 -24.24
C GLU A 294 15.20 1.29 -23.65
N ASN A 295 15.40 1.93 -22.50
CA ASN A 295 14.39 2.74 -21.83
C ASN A 295 14.26 4.13 -22.50
N PRO A 296 13.16 4.44 -23.20
CA PRO A 296 12.94 5.74 -23.83
C PRO A 296 12.62 6.86 -22.83
N ALA A 297 12.22 6.52 -21.61
CA ALA A 297 11.97 7.48 -20.53
C ALA A 297 13.25 7.80 -19.72
N LYS A 298 14.38 7.13 -19.97
CA LYS A 298 15.65 7.29 -19.24
C LYS A 298 16.10 8.74 -19.04
N ASN A 299 15.83 9.62 -20.01
CA ASN A 299 16.34 11.00 -20.02
C ASN A 299 15.21 12.04 -19.93
N VAL A 300 14.04 11.70 -19.40
CA VAL A 300 13.00 12.70 -19.18
C VAL A 300 13.49 13.77 -18.18
N PRO A 301 13.25 15.06 -18.43
CA PRO A 301 13.82 16.15 -17.62
C PRO A 301 13.00 16.47 -16.36
N TRP A 302 12.25 15.49 -15.84
CA TRP A 302 11.43 15.61 -14.64
C TRP A 302 11.42 14.31 -13.86
N PHE A 303 11.04 14.40 -12.58
CA PHE A 303 10.95 13.26 -11.69
C PHE A 303 10.00 12.18 -12.24
N SER A 304 10.51 10.96 -12.42
CA SER A 304 9.77 9.85 -13.01
C SER A 304 10.41 8.51 -12.68
N GLY A 305 9.67 7.60 -12.04
CA GLY A 305 10.12 6.22 -11.82
C GLY A 305 10.38 5.46 -13.13
N ALA A 306 9.72 5.88 -14.21
CA ALA A 306 9.94 5.36 -15.56
C ALA A 306 11.39 5.58 -16.06
N LYS A 307 12.20 6.46 -15.43
CA LYS A 307 13.64 6.60 -15.75
C LYS A 307 14.41 5.30 -15.47
N VAL A 308 13.99 4.53 -14.47
CA VAL A 308 14.69 3.31 -14.02
C VAL A 308 13.94 2.02 -14.36
N GLY A 309 12.61 2.09 -14.56
CA GLY A 309 11.78 0.96 -14.99
C GLY A 309 11.22 1.14 -16.41
N TYR A 310 11.53 0.22 -17.33
CA TYR A 310 10.94 0.19 -18.67
C TYR A 310 11.02 -1.20 -19.31
N GLY A 311 10.15 -2.09 -18.84
CA GLY A 311 9.90 -3.39 -19.42
C GLY A 311 11.03 -4.38 -19.17
N GLY A 312 10.68 -5.47 -18.49
CA GLY A 312 11.56 -6.61 -18.31
C GLY A 312 10.77 -7.76 -17.73
N ARG A 313 10.86 -7.91 -16.41
CA ARG A 313 10.08 -8.86 -15.64
C ARG A 313 8.71 -8.27 -15.30
N GLY A 314 7.67 -9.07 -15.52
CA GLY A 314 6.29 -8.69 -15.21
C GLY A 314 5.84 -9.16 -13.83
N MET A 315 4.57 -8.90 -13.50
CA MET A 315 3.98 -9.34 -12.24
C MET A 315 3.99 -10.88 -12.10
N LEU A 316 3.99 -11.63 -13.21
CA LEU A 316 4.13 -13.10 -13.17
C LEU A 316 5.48 -13.51 -12.56
N ASP A 317 6.58 -12.93 -13.04
CA ASP A 317 7.92 -13.21 -12.53
C ASP A 317 8.04 -12.82 -11.05
N ALA A 318 7.41 -11.69 -10.66
CA ALA A 318 7.40 -11.22 -9.28
C ALA A 318 6.62 -12.17 -8.35
N ILE A 319 5.48 -12.70 -8.81
CA ILE A 319 4.70 -13.73 -8.12
C ILE A 319 5.53 -15.01 -7.95
N GLU A 320 6.21 -15.47 -9.00
CA GLU A 320 7.03 -16.68 -8.96
C GLU A 320 8.23 -16.51 -8.01
N LYS A 321 8.91 -15.36 -8.04
CA LYS A 321 9.97 -15.01 -7.10
C LYS A 321 9.45 -14.99 -5.66
N ALA A 322 8.31 -14.35 -5.40
CA ALA A 322 7.69 -14.31 -4.08
C ALA A 322 7.36 -15.72 -3.56
N HIS A 323 6.78 -16.59 -4.39
CA HIS A 323 6.49 -17.97 -4.00
C HIS A 323 7.75 -18.84 -3.80
N SER A 324 8.90 -18.43 -4.35
CA SER A 324 10.19 -19.13 -4.15
C SER A 324 10.86 -18.83 -2.79
N LEU A 325 10.37 -17.82 -2.06
CA LEU A 325 10.94 -17.44 -0.76
C LEU A 325 10.77 -18.55 0.29
N PRO A 326 11.57 -18.53 1.39
CA PRO A 326 11.44 -19.52 2.46
C PRO A 326 10.00 -19.66 2.96
N GLY A 327 9.53 -20.89 3.15
CA GLY A 327 8.14 -21.20 3.48
C GLY A 327 7.23 -21.45 2.27
N ARG A 328 7.68 -21.11 1.05
CA ARG A 328 6.86 -21.13 -0.17
C ARG A 328 5.54 -20.38 0.03
N PRO A 329 5.61 -19.09 0.42
CA PRO A 329 4.44 -18.33 0.84
C PRO A 329 3.40 -18.26 -0.27
N LYS A 330 2.14 -18.12 0.12
CA LYS A 330 1.08 -17.70 -0.80
C LYS A 330 1.34 -16.26 -1.23
N VAL A 331 0.86 -15.87 -2.40
CA VAL A 331 1.09 -14.55 -2.97
C VAL A 331 -0.24 -13.84 -3.17
N LEU A 332 -0.38 -12.69 -2.52
CA LEU A 332 -1.53 -11.81 -2.62
C LEU A 332 -1.11 -10.56 -3.37
N VAL A 333 -1.51 -10.47 -4.64
CA VAL A 333 -1.28 -9.27 -5.45
C VAL A 333 -2.37 -8.27 -5.10
N ALA A 334 -2.01 -7.16 -4.47
CA ALA A 334 -2.95 -6.10 -4.14
C ALA A 334 -3.28 -5.31 -5.42
N ASP A 335 -4.55 -5.24 -5.79
CA ASP A 335 -5.04 -4.42 -6.91
C ASP A 335 -4.82 -2.91 -6.63
N PHE A 336 -4.83 -2.09 -7.67
CA PHE A 336 -4.86 -0.65 -7.46
C PHE A 336 -6.25 -0.19 -7.02
N TYR A 337 -6.31 0.93 -6.28
CA TYR A 337 -7.56 1.59 -5.93
C TYR A 337 -7.68 2.93 -6.67
N TYR A 338 -8.88 3.50 -6.73
CA TYR A 338 -9.15 4.77 -7.40
C TYR A 338 -8.63 5.96 -6.58
N ALA A 339 -7.32 6.20 -6.59
CA ALA A 339 -6.65 7.30 -5.90
C ALA A 339 -7.17 8.68 -6.34
N LEU A 340 -7.13 8.93 -7.65
CA LEU A 340 -7.67 10.11 -8.31
C LEU A 340 -8.68 9.65 -9.36
N SER A 341 -9.89 10.21 -9.35
CA SER A 341 -10.96 9.76 -10.23
C SER A 341 -11.87 10.89 -10.70
N ARG A 342 -12.83 10.57 -11.56
CA ARG A 342 -13.85 11.53 -11.99
C ARG A 342 -14.70 12.02 -10.82
N SER A 343 -14.82 11.28 -9.73
CA SER A 343 -15.49 11.74 -8.51
C SER A 343 -14.71 12.84 -7.78
N SER A 344 -13.40 12.96 -8.01
CA SER A 344 -12.58 14.10 -7.58
C SER A 344 -12.86 15.37 -8.41
N SER A 345 -13.45 15.23 -9.61
CA SER A 345 -13.57 16.28 -10.63
C SER A 345 -14.50 17.46 -10.29
N PRO A 346 -15.70 17.31 -9.67
CA PRO A 346 -16.58 18.45 -9.38
C PRO A 346 -15.98 19.49 -8.43
N ILE A 347 -15.08 19.07 -7.53
CA ILE A 347 -14.36 19.96 -6.62
C ILE A 347 -13.11 20.52 -7.31
N LEU A 348 -12.36 19.71 -8.06
CA LEU A 348 -11.23 20.16 -8.87
C LEU A 348 -11.63 21.18 -9.95
N ALA A 349 -12.84 21.06 -10.49
CA ALA A 349 -13.44 22.01 -11.42
C ALA A 349 -13.82 23.36 -10.76
N ARG A 350 -14.06 23.38 -9.44
CA ARG A 350 -14.21 24.63 -8.65
C ARG A 350 -12.87 25.31 -8.45
N THR A 351 -11.79 24.55 -8.31
CA THR A 351 -10.42 25.11 -8.28
C THR A 351 -9.88 25.52 -9.65
N CYS A 352 -10.45 25.06 -10.77
CA CYS A 352 -10.24 25.74 -12.05
C CYS A 352 -11.02 27.06 -12.16
N ALA A 353 -12.00 27.32 -11.28
CA ALA A 353 -12.87 28.50 -11.30
C ALA A 353 -12.42 29.64 -10.34
N VAL A 354 -11.14 29.64 -9.91
CA VAL A 354 -10.55 30.75 -9.12
C VAL A 354 -10.57 32.04 -9.96
N PRO A 355 -10.81 33.23 -9.35
CA PRO A 355 -10.75 34.49 -10.07
C PRO A 355 -9.41 34.68 -10.81
N GLY A 356 -9.46 34.82 -12.14
CA GLY A 356 -8.27 35.03 -13.00
C GLY A 356 -8.16 34.07 -14.20
N LEU A 357 -8.82 32.91 -14.16
CA LEU A 357 -8.93 31.99 -15.30
C LEU A 357 -10.23 32.26 -16.07
N ALA A 358 -10.13 32.70 -17.33
CA ALA A 358 -11.29 33.01 -18.17
C ALA A 358 -11.20 32.34 -19.56
N GLY A 359 -12.37 32.12 -20.17
CA GLY A 359 -12.48 31.70 -21.58
C GLY A 359 -11.86 30.32 -21.89
N PRO A 360 -11.16 30.17 -23.03
CA PRO A 360 -10.59 28.90 -23.49
C PRO A 360 -9.62 28.21 -22.49
N SER A 361 -9.00 28.97 -21.60
CA SER A 361 -8.09 28.43 -20.58
C SER A 361 -8.84 27.66 -19.48
N LEU A 362 -10.06 28.09 -19.13
CA LEU A 362 -10.93 27.40 -18.17
C LEU A 362 -11.46 26.08 -18.73
N SER A 363 -11.87 26.06 -20.01
CA SER A 363 -12.31 24.83 -20.68
C SER A 363 -11.15 23.86 -20.88
N LYS A 364 -9.95 24.35 -21.17
CA LYS A 364 -8.73 23.54 -21.23
C LYS A 364 -8.35 22.95 -19.87
N CYS A 365 -8.44 23.71 -18.78
CA CYS A 365 -8.23 23.23 -17.40
C CYS A 365 -9.20 22.09 -17.05
N ARG A 366 -10.49 22.28 -17.31
CA ARG A 366 -11.52 21.25 -17.06
C ARG A 366 -11.36 20.02 -17.96
N GLY A 367 -11.01 20.20 -19.23
CA GLY A 367 -10.75 19.11 -20.16
C GLY A 367 -9.52 18.28 -19.80
N ALA A 368 -8.44 18.94 -19.38
CA ALA A 368 -7.20 18.28 -18.93
C ALA A 368 -7.42 17.46 -17.65
N LEU A 369 -8.13 18.02 -16.67
CA LEU A 369 -8.47 17.29 -15.43
C LEU A 369 -9.46 16.14 -15.68
N GLY A 370 -10.37 16.30 -16.65
CA GLY A 370 -11.24 15.22 -17.10
C GLY A 370 -10.42 14.05 -17.64
N GLY A 371 -9.60 14.27 -18.68
CA GLY A 371 -8.82 13.20 -19.30
C GLY A 371 -7.82 12.51 -18.35
N ALA A 372 -7.21 13.26 -17.42
CA ALA A 372 -6.29 12.70 -16.44
C ALA A 372 -6.94 11.69 -15.48
N ALA A 373 -8.11 12.04 -14.94
CA ALA A 373 -8.88 11.14 -14.08
C ALA A 373 -9.34 9.88 -14.83
N GLU A 374 -9.75 10.03 -16.09
CA GLU A 374 -10.18 8.89 -16.90
C GLU A 374 -9.02 7.93 -17.22
N ARG A 375 -7.82 8.47 -17.48
CA ARG A 375 -6.62 7.66 -17.70
C ARG A 375 -6.18 6.92 -16.43
N TYR A 376 -6.32 7.54 -15.25
CA TYR A 376 -6.09 6.83 -13.98
C TYR A 376 -7.08 5.69 -13.76
N GLU A 377 -8.38 5.93 -13.99
CA GLU A 377 -9.40 4.88 -13.92
C GLU A 377 -9.11 3.72 -14.90
N GLN A 378 -8.64 4.06 -16.12
CA GLN A 378 -8.23 3.07 -17.12
C GLN A 378 -6.97 2.32 -16.70
N TYR A 379 -5.98 3.00 -16.12
CA TYR A 379 -4.77 2.37 -15.58
C TYR A 379 -5.12 1.33 -14.52
N THR A 380 -5.94 1.70 -13.51
CA THR A 380 -6.41 0.79 -12.47
C THR A 380 -7.01 -0.47 -13.08
N GLN A 381 -7.99 -0.32 -13.99
CA GLN A 381 -8.65 -1.46 -14.64
C GLN A 381 -7.69 -2.39 -15.39
N LEU A 382 -6.73 -1.82 -16.13
CA LEU A 382 -5.80 -2.60 -16.94
C LEU A 382 -4.72 -3.27 -16.08
N ALA A 383 -4.23 -2.59 -15.04
CA ALA A 383 -3.24 -3.13 -14.12
C ALA A 383 -3.83 -4.30 -13.30
N ASP A 384 -5.04 -4.15 -12.77
CA ASP A 384 -5.73 -5.21 -12.03
C ASP A 384 -5.98 -6.44 -12.91
N GLU A 385 -6.34 -6.24 -14.19
CA GLU A 385 -6.45 -7.35 -15.14
C GLU A 385 -5.09 -8.02 -15.40
N ALA A 386 -4.00 -7.25 -15.54
CA ALA A 386 -2.65 -7.80 -15.70
C ALA A 386 -2.26 -8.65 -14.48
N TYR A 387 -2.56 -8.19 -13.27
CA TYR A 387 -2.31 -8.91 -12.02
C TYR A 387 -3.11 -10.21 -11.95
N ARG A 388 -4.40 -10.15 -12.28
CA ARG A 388 -5.28 -11.33 -12.32
C ARG A 388 -4.76 -12.36 -13.32
N GLN A 389 -4.35 -11.93 -14.51
CA GLN A 389 -3.77 -12.81 -15.52
C GLN A 389 -2.46 -13.42 -15.04
N ALA A 390 -1.58 -12.65 -14.41
CA ALA A 390 -0.34 -13.13 -13.83
C ALA A 390 -0.58 -14.20 -12.75
N ALA A 391 -1.51 -13.96 -11.81
CA ALA A 391 -1.88 -14.93 -10.79
C ALA A 391 -2.49 -16.21 -11.39
N GLN A 392 -3.32 -16.08 -12.43
CA GLN A 392 -3.88 -17.24 -13.14
C GLN A 392 -2.81 -18.05 -13.88
N ALA A 393 -1.85 -17.39 -14.52
CA ALA A 393 -0.74 -18.04 -15.21
C ALA A 393 0.14 -18.81 -14.21
N ALA A 394 0.53 -18.17 -13.11
CA ALA A 394 1.26 -18.79 -12.00
C ALA A 394 0.54 -20.04 -11.46
N ASN A 395 -0.76 -19.92 -11.16
CA ASN A 395 -1.57 -21.04 -10.67
C ASN A 395 -1.71 -22.17 -11.69
N LYS A 396 -1.81 -21.85 -12.98
CA LYS A 396 -1.91 -22.84 -14.06
C LYS A 396 -0.59 -23.61 -14.25
N ALA A 397 0.54 -22.96 -14.02
CA ALA A 397 1.86 -23.58 -14.11
C ALA A 397 2.19 -24.45 -12.86
N SER A 398 1.51 -24.20 -11.74
CA SER A 398 1.73 -24.92 -10.48
C SER A 398 1.25 -26.38 -10.51
N ALA A 399 2.11 -27.30 -10.09
CA ALA A 399 1.72 -28.68 -9.80
C ALA A 399 1.17 -28.86 -8.36
N ASP A 400 1.46 -27.92 -7.46
CA ASP A 400 1.12 -28.01 -6.03
C ASP A 400 -0.21 -27.31 -5.67
N GLY A 401 -1.02 -27.01 -6.70
CA GLY A 401 -2.24 -26.23 -6.59
C GLY A 401 -2.00 -24.71 -6.60
N PRO A 402 -3.08 -23.92 -6.51
CA PRO A 402 -3.00 -22.47 -6.61
C PRO A 402 -2.28 -21.87 -5.39
N TYR A 403 -1.42 -20.89 -5.67
CA TYR A 403 -0.64 -20.18 -4.66
C TYR A 403 -0.69 -18.65 -4.82
N ALA A 404 -1.31 -18.13 -5.88
CA ALA A 404 -1.39 -16.70 -6.13
C ALA A 404 -2.85 -16.24 -6.33
N VAL A 405 -3.18 -15.04 -5.88
CA VAL A 405 -4.47 -14.39 -6.16
C VAL A 405 -4.26 -12.88 -6.26
N ALA A 406 -4.87 -12.26 -7.27
CA ALA A 406 -5.04 -10.82 -7.30
C ALA A 406 -6.33 -10.48 -6.56
N ALA A 407 -6.27 -9.54 -5.63
CA ALA A 407 -7.40 -9.19 -4.78
C ALA A 407 -7.52 -7.69 -4.61
N ASP A 408 -8.77 -7.25 -4.56
CA ASP A 408 -9.16 -5.85 -4.47
C ASP A 408 -9.59 -5.50 -3.05
N GLY A 409 -9.26 -4.29 -2.62
CA GLY A 409 -9.80 -3.66 -1.42
C GLY A 409 -11.27 -3.24 -1.54
N LEU A 410 -11.93 -3.54 -2.66
CA LEU A 410 -13.31 -3.16 -3.00
C LEU A 410 -13.52 -1.64 -3.02
N PHE A 411 -12.51 -0.91 -3.50
CA PHE A 411 -12.58 0.54 -3.64
C PHE A 411 -13.47 0.94 -4.81
N THR A 412 -14.25 2.00 -4.62
CA THR A 412 -15.05 2.61 -5.68
C THR A 412 -14.58 4.04 -5.93
N LEU A 413 -15.10 4.67 -6.98
CA LEU A 413 -14.81 6.06 -7.28
C LEU A 413 -15.26 7.00 -6.15
N ASP A 414 -16.25 6.59 -5.34
CA ASP A 414 -16.73 7.35 -4.18
C ASP A 414 -15.74 7.34 -3.02
N ASN A 415 -14.72 6.48 -3.07
CA ASN A 415 -13.64 6.42 -2.11
C ASN A 415 -12.40 7.21 -2.53
N ALA A 416 -12.39 7.79 -3.74
CA ALA A 416 -11.27 8.56 -4.25
C ALA A 416 -11.00 9.84 -3.46
N VAL A 417 -9.82 10.44 -3.66
CA VAL A 417 -9.45 11.71 -3.03
C VAL A 417 -10.52 12.76 -3.31
N LEU A 418 -10.96 13.44 -2.25
CA LEU A 418 -11.99 14.50 -2.28
C LEU A 418 -13.40 14.02 -2.66
N ALA A 419 -13.64 12.72 -2.80
CA ALA A 419 -14.99 12.18 -2.90
C ALA A 419 -15.69 12.25 -1.52
N PRO A 420 -17.03 12.26 -1.47
CA PRO A 420 -17.78 12.38 -0.22
C PRO A 420 -17.48 11.30 0.82
N ALA A 421 -17.14 10.09 0.36
CA ALA A 421 -16.78 8.94 1.18
C ALA A 421 -15.32 8.53 0.95
N SER A 422 -14.43 9.51 0.79
CA SER A 422 -12.99 9.32 0.61
C SER A 422 -12.45 8.38 1.70
N LYS A 423 -11.76 7.32 1.27
CA LYS A 423 -10.99 6.39 2.14
C LYS A 423 -9.51 6.41 1.82
N VAL A 424 -9.13 7.43 1.06
CA VAL A 424 -7.76 7.74 0.73
C VAL A 424 -7.45 9.11 1.29
N TRP A 425 -6.17 9.29 1.52
CA TRP A 425 -5.56 10.48 2.06
C TRP A 425 -5.89 11.74 1.27
N ALA A 426 -6.75 12.59 1.86
CA ALA A 426 -7.16 13.87 1.29
C ALA A 426 -6.57 15.10 2.03
N ASN A 427 -5.96 14.91 3.21
CA ASN A 427 -5.45 16.02 4.03
C ASN A 427 -4.31 15.57 4.96
N PRO A 428 -3.15 16.29 4.99
CA PRO A 428 -2.05 16.11 5.94
C PRO A 428 -2.42 16.04 7.43
N LEU A 429 -3.59 16.54 7.85
CA LEU A 429 -3.97 16.54 9.28
C LEU A 429 -4.35 15.16 9.85
N ALA A 430 -4.59 14.16 9.02
CA ALA A 430 -4.93 12.81 9.48
C ALA A 430 -3.69 11.96 9.80
N ASP A 431 -2.50 12.57 9.78
CA ASP A 431 -1.25 11.89 9.42
C ASP A 431 -0.59 11.46 10.69
N GLN A 432 -0.72 10.17 10.95
CA GLN A 432 -0.26 9.61 12.19
C GLN A 432 1.27 9.71 12.25
N ALA A 433 1.97 9.57 11.13
CA ALA A 433 3.42 9.69 11.09
C ALA A 433 3.93 11.15 11.01
N HIS A 434 3.07 12.14 10.80
CA HIS A 434 3.50 13.52 10.53
C HIS A 434 4.37 14.13 11.61
N GLU A 435 4.04 13.92 12.89
CA GLU A 435 4.86 14.43 14.01
C GLU A 435 6.30 13.90 13.89
N LEU A 436 6.46 12.61 13.62
CA LEU A 436 7.78 12.00 13.44
C LEU A 436 8.51 12.61 12.24
N ARG A 437 7.83 12.75 11.10
CA ARG A 437 8.39 13.30 9.87
C ARG A 437 8.78 14.77 10.02
N GLU A 438 7.94 15.56 10.67
CA GLU A 438 8.18 16.98 10.95
C GLU A 438 9.51 17.19 11.64
N HIS A 439 9.81 16.33 12.62
CA HIS A 439 11.04 16.44 13.39
C HIS A 439 12.23 15.74 12.74
N ALA A 440 12.06 14.58 12.08
CA ALA A 440 13.16 13.80 11.52
C ALA A 440 13.68 14.33 10.18
N CYS A 441 12.78 14.80 9.30
CA CYS A 441 13.12 15.18 7.92
C CYS A 441 14.18 16.30 7.82
N PRO A 442 14.16 17.37 8.64
CA PRO A 442 15.17 18.42 8.56
C PRO A 442 16.59 17.94 8.88
N GLU A 443 16.73 16.86 9.64
CA GLU A 443 18.03 16.33 10.09
C GLU A 443 18.51 15.16 9.23
N LEU A 444 17.59 14.33 8.73
CA LEU A 444 17.91 13.08 8.06
C LEU A 444 17.79 13.14 6.53
N SER A 445 17.06 14.12 5.98
CA SER A 445 16.84 14.24 4.53
C SER A 445 17.61 15.42 3.92
N ALA A 446 18.26 15.17 2.78
CA ALA A 446 18.86 16.21 1.95
C ALA A 446 17.81 17.13 1.29
N THR A 447 16.54 16.70 1.24
CA THR A 447 15.40 17.44 0.66
C THR A 447 14.22 17.52 1.64
N PRO A 448 14.34 18.29 2.75
CA PRO A 448 13.34 18.27 3.81
C PRO A 448 11.90 18.55 3.36
N ALA A 449 11.68 19.33 2.30
CA ALA A 449 10.34 19.63 1.82
C ALA A 449 9.58 18.41 1.27
N GLN A 450 10.25 17.47 0.60
CA GLN A 450 9.65 16.27 0.02
C GLN A 450 9.39 15.20 1.10
N CYS A 451 10.31 15.06 2.05
CA CYS A 451 10.17 14.16 3.19
C CYS A 451 9.00 14.53 4.13
N LEU A 452 8.67 15.83 4.21
CA LEU A 452 7.61 16.37 5.08
C LEU A 452 6.18 16.12 4.60
N SER A 453 5.98 15.66 3.36
CA SER A 453 4.66 15.28 2.84
C SER A 453 4.57 13.78 2.57
N ALA A 454 3.50 13.15 3.04
CA ALA A 454 3.11 11.85 2.53
C ALA A 454 2.67 12.01 1.06
N ALA A 455 2.94 11.00 0.23
CA ALA A 455 2.39 10.91 -1.11
C ALA A 455 0.86 11.03 -1.01
N LEU A 456 0.24 11.87 -1.84
CA LEU A 456 -1.20 12.02 -1.79
C LEU A 456 -1.89 10.75 -2.31
N ALA A 457 -3.11 10.52 -1.83
CA ALA A 457 -4.00 9.50 -2.39
C ALA A 457 -3.58 8.04 -2.13
N HIS A 458 -2.97 7.70 -0.99
CA HIS A 458 -2.92 6.31 -0.48
C HIS A 458 -4.05 6.02 0.51
N PRO A 459 -4.37 4.75 0.84
CA PRO A 459 -5.42 4.43 1.78
C PRO A 459 -5.20 5.10 3.13
N ASP A 460 -6.25 5.65 3.73
CA ASP A 460 -6.22 6.15 5.10
C ASP A 460 -6.46 5.00 6.10
N VAL A 461 -6.64 5.32 7.39
CA VAL A 461 -6.88 4.30 8.42
C VAL A 461 -8.13 3.45 8.10
N GLU A 462 -9.19 4.06 7.57
CA GLU A 462 -10.40 3.32 7.19
C GLU A 462 -10.17 2.52 5.90
N GLY A 463 -9.50 3.13 4.90
CA GLY A 463 -9.18 2.49 3.64
C GLY A 463 -8.25 1.28 3.80
N ALA A 464 -7.22 1.40 4.63
CA ALA A 464 -6.29 0.30 4.92
C ALA A 464 -7.01 -0.86 5.61
N ARG A 465 -7.92 -0.57 6.55
CA ARG A 465 -8.74 -1.60 7.17
C ARG A 465 -9.70 -2.26 6.19
N GLN A 466 -10.35 -1.49 5.32
CA GLN A 466 -11.22 -2.03 4.27
C GLN A 466 -10.46 -3.00 3.37
N TYR A 467 -9.21 -2.67 3.02
CA TYR A 467 -8.35 -3.52 2.21
C TYR A 467 -8.10 -4.87 2.89
N ALA A 468 -7.65 -4.84 4.14
CA ALA A 468 -7.38 -6.05 4.92
C ALA A 468 -8.63 -6.92 5.13
N GLU A 469 -9.78 -6.31 5.45
CA GLU A 469 -11.05 -7.03 5.60
C GLU A 469 -11.52 -7.67 4.28
N SER A 470 -11.32 -6.98 3.15
CA SER A 470 -11.69 -7.50 1.82
C SER A 470 -10.83 -8.70 1.43
N PHE A 471 -9.54 -8.69 1.76
CA PHE A 471 -8.66 -9.84 1.58
C PHE A 471 -9.11 -11.07 2.37
N LEU A 472 -9.61 -10.89 3.58
CA LEU A 472 -10.17 -12.00 4.38
C LEU A 472 -11.46 -12.57 3.79
N LEU A 473 -12.17 -11.82 2.94
CA LEU A 473 -13.33 -12.34 2.22
C LEU A 473 -12.92 -13.14 0.98
N ASN A 474 -11.71 -12.97 0.47
CA ASN A 474 -11.25 -13.64 -0.75
C ASN A 474 -11.25 -15.18 -0.56
N PRO A 475 -11.98 -15.94 -1.40
CA PRO A 475 -12.12 -17.39 -1.23
C PRO A 475 -10.79 -18.16 -1.19
N ARG A 476 -9.77 -17.72 -1.96
CA ARG A 476 -8.45 -18.37 -1.98
C ARG A 476 -7.68 -18.12 -0.70
N VAL A 477 -7.71 -16.88 -0.20
CA VAL A 477 -7.08 -16.54 1.08
C VAL A 477 -7.72 -17.35 2.20
N ARG A 478 -9.05 -17.46 2.22
CA ARG A 478 -9.77 -18.29 3.21
C ARG A 478 -9.37 -19.77 3.11
N GLU A 479 -9.31 -20.32 1.90
CA GLU A 479 -8.86 -21.70 1.64
C GLU A 479 -7.45 -21.95 2.17
N TRP A 480 -6.49 -21.09 1.84
CA TRP A 480 -5.08 -21.27 2.21
C TRP A 480 -4.85 -21.25 3.72
N PHE A 481 -5.62 -20.46 4.46
CA PHE A 481 -5.51 -20.32 5.91
C PHE A 481 -6.53 -21.16 6.69
N GLY A 482 -7.26 -22.06 6.01
CA GLY A 482 -8.21 -22.96 6.66
C GLY A 482 -9.40 -22.26 7.33
N LEU A 483 -9.77 -21.07 6.84
CA LEU A 483 -10.89 -20.31 7.36
C LEU A 483 -12.22 -20.93 6.87
N PRO A 484 -13.33 -20.81 7.63
CA PRO A 484 -14.62 -21.34 7.21
C PRO A 484 -15.05 -20.80 5.84
N ASP A 485 -15.45 -21.66 4.92
CA ASP A 485 -16.06 -21.20 3.66
C ASP A 485 -17.43 -20.59 3.96
N THR A 486 -17.60 -19.32 3.62
CA THR A 486 -18.85 -18.56 3.82
C THR A 486 -19.66 -18.43 2.53
N GLY A 487 -19.14 -18.91 1.39
CA GLY A 487 -19.75 -18.74 0.07
C GLY A 487 -19.91 -20.05 -0.71
N THR A 488 -19.93 -21.20 -0.04
CA THR A 488 -19.92 -22.52 -0.68
C THR A 488 -20.98 -22.63 -1.77
N GLY A 489 -20.52 -22.89 -3.00
CA GLY A 489 -21.38 -23.09 -4.17
C GLY A 489 -21.94 -21.82 -4.80
N MET A 490 -21.70 -20.63 -4.23
CA MET A 490 -22.10 -19.38 -4.87
C MET A 490 -21.23 -19.11 -6.08
N THR A 491 -21.87 -18.79 -7.20
CA THR A 491 -21.21 -18.35 -8.44
C THR A 491 -21.83 -17.07 -8.95
N LEU A 492 -21.00 -16.21 -9.53
CA LEU A 492 -21.45 -14.99 -10.18
C LEU A 492 -21.65 -15.23 -11.68
N GLU A 493 -22.91 -15.27 -12.11
CA GLU A 493 -23.30 -15.33 -13.50
C GLU A 493 -23.09 -13.98 -14.18
N THR A 494 -22.34 -13.99 -15.28
CA THR A 494 -22.06 -12.84 -16.15
C THR A 494 -22.62 -13.08 -17.55
N PRO A 495 -22.91 -12.03 -18.34
CA PRO A 495 -23.32 -12.20 -19.74
C PRO A 495 -22.30 -13.01 -20.55
N GLU A 496 -22.79 -13.78 -21.51
CA GLU A 496 -21.96 -14.38 -22.56
C GLU A 496 -21.67 -13.35 -23.67
N GLY A 497 -20.47 -13.42 -24.27
CA GLY A 497 -20.06 -12.56 -25.39
C GLY A 497 -19.49 -11.20 -24.97
N ARG A 498 -19.40 -10.28 -25.94
CA ARG A 498 -18.87 -8.92 -25.77
C ARG A 498 -20.00 -7.89 -25.92
N PRO A 499 -20.59 -7.40 -24.81
CA PRO A 499 -21.61 -6.35 -24.89
C PRO A 499 -21.02 -5.07 -25.49
N GLY A 500 -21.80 -4.36 -26.31
CA GLY A 500 -21.44 -3.04 -26.78
C GLY A 500 -21.54 -1.99 -25.67
N SER A 501 -20.77 -0.91 -25.77
CA SER A 501 -20.82 0.20 -24.81
C SER A 501 -22.25 0.73 -24.61
N GLY A 502 -22.63 0.96 -23.35
CA GLY A 502 -23.96 1.41 -22.93
C GLY A 502 -25.03 0.32 -22.89
N THR A 503 -24.71 -0.92 -23.29
CA THR A 503 -25.64 -2.05 -23.20
C THR A 503 -25.74 -2.53 -21.75
N ALA A 504 -26.96 -2.56 -21.20
CA ALA A 504 -27.19 -3.12 -19.89
C ALA A 504 -27.02 -4.65 -19.91
N VAL A 505 -26.20 -5.16 -19.01
CA VAL A 505 -25.97 -6.60 -18.80
C VAL A 505 -26.54 -7.03 -17.46
N ARG A 506 -27.06 -8.26 -17.39
CA ARG A 506 -27.54 -8.85 -16.14
C ARG A 506 -26.41 -9.58 -15.42
N LEU A 507 -26.30 -9.35 -14.12
CA LEU A 507 -25.43 -10.07 -13.20
C LEU A 507 -26.31 -10.78 -12.16
N ALA A 508 -25.99 -12.01 -11.80
CA ALA A 508 -26.76 -12.77 -10.82
C ALA A 508 -25.90 -13.71 -9.97
N VAL A 509 -26.22 -13.82 -8.69
CA VAL A 509 -25.69 -14.87 -7.82
C VAL A 509 -26.52 -16.12 -8.03
N ALA A 510 -25.87 -17.20 -8.44
CA ALA A 510 -26.44 -18.53 -8.47
C ALA A 510 -25.88 -19.36 -7.32
N THR A 511 -26.69 -20.28 -6.79
CA THR A 511 -26.25 -21.32 -5.85
C THR A 511 -26.83 -22.67 -6.28
N PRO A 512 -26.27 -23.81 -5.85
CA PRO A 512 -26.75 -25.12 -6.25
C PRO A 512 -28.19 -25.40 -5.82
N ASP A 513 -28.64 -24.79 -4.72
CA ASP A 513 -29.96 -25.00 -4.10
C ASP A 513 -30.97 -23.90 -4.46
N GLY A 514 -30.64 -23.03 -5.43
CA GLY A 514 -31.45 -21.87 -5.81
C GLY A 514 -30.97 -20.56 -5.18
N PRO A 515 -31.53 -19.40 -5.55
CA PRO A 515 -31.05 -18.11 -5.05
C PRO A 515 -31.17 -18.02 -3.52
N PRO A 516 -30.25 -17.33 -2.83
CA PRO A 516 -30.31 -17.22 -1.37
C PRO A 516 -31.64 -16.64 -0.89
N GLY A 517 -32.17 -17.18 0.21
CA GLY A 517 -33.49 -16.82 0.73
C GLY A 517 -33.65 -15.35 1.15
N PRO A 518 -34.86 -14.91 1.55
CA PRO A 518 -35.10 -13.53 1.96
C PRO A 518 -34.23 -13.12 3.17
N GLY A 519 -33.77 -11.87 3.19
CA GLY A 519 -32.95 -11.30 4.27
C GLY A 519 -31.45 -11.16 3.97
N HIS A 520 -31.01 -11.54 2.77
CA HIS A 520 -29.66 -11.25 2.27
C HIS A 520 -29.57 -9.82 1.72
N ARG A 521 -28.37 -9.24 1.80
CA ARG A 521 -28.01 -7.99 1.10
C ARG A 521 -26.84 -8.26 0.16
N TYR A 522 -26.90 -7.67 -1.01
CA TYR A 522 -25.92 -7.88 -2.08
C TYR A 522 -25.30 -6.55 -2.42
N HIS A 523 -24.02 -6.39 -2.10
CA HIS A 523 -23.24 -5.23 -2.53
C HIS A 523 -22.45 -5.60 -3.77
N TRP A 524 -22.93 -5.13 -4.91
CA TRP A 524 -22.37 -5.37 -6.23
C TRP A 524 -21.29 -4.35 -6.54
N TYR A 525 -20.13 -4.82 -6.99
CA TYR A 525 -19.03 -4.03 -7.51
C TYR A 525 -18.86 -4.41 -8.96
N PHE A 526 -18.96 -3.45 -9.87
CA PHE A 526 -19.01 -3.75 -11.31
C PHE A 526 -17.62 -3.84 -11.95
N GLY A 527 -16.55 -3.42 -11.25
CA GLY A 527 -15.19 -3.37 -11.77
C GLY A 527 -14.87 -2.11 -12.60
N ASP A 528 -15.85 -1.24 -12.84
CA ASP A 528 -15.66 0.08 -13.48
C ASP A 528 -15.59 1.23 -12.46
N GLY A 529 -15.40 0.88 -11.19
CA GLY A 529 -15.38 1.76 -10.04
C GLY A 529 -16.76 2.17 -9.52
N THR A 530 -17.85 1.67 -10.11
CA THR A 530 -19.21 1.85 -9.58
C THR A 530 -19.68 0.64 -8.78
N SER A 531 -20.61 0.87 -7.86
CA SER A 531 -21.21 -0.18 -7.02
C SER A 531 -22.68 0.11 -6.72
N VAL A 532 -23.43 -0.91 -6.34
CA VAL A 532 -24.80 -0.76 -5.84
C VAL A 532 -25.12 -1.80 -4.79
N GLU A 533 -25.85 -1.41 -3.74
CA GLU A 533 -26.41 -2.34 -2.77
C GLU A 533 -27.87 -2.65 -3.12
N THR A 534 -28.24 -3.93 -3.08
CA THR A 534 -29.58 -4.42 -3.40
C THR A 534 -30.03 -5.50 -2.43
N ALA A 535 -31.34 -5.73 -2.35
CA ALA A 535 -31.90 -6.88 -1.64
C ALA A 535 -32.09 -8.12 -2.55
N GLU A 536 -31.82 -7.98 -3.85
CA GLU A 536 -32.05 -9.02 -4.85
C GLU A 536 -30.73 -9.69 -5.26
N ALA A 537 -30.78 -11.00 -5.49
CA ALA A 537 -29.64 -11.78 -5.96
C ALA A 537 -29.27 -11.51 -7.43
N SER A 538 -29.87 -10.52 -8.08
CA SER A 538 -29.49 -10.09 -9.42
C SER A 538 -29.65 -8.59 -9.61
N THR A 539 -28.85 -8.03 -10.50
CA THR A 539 -28.88 -6.62 -10.89
C THR A 539 -28.56 -6.47 -12.38
N THR A 540 -28.76 -5.29 -12.92
CA THR A 540 -28.33 -4.92 -14.27
C THR A 540 -27.40 -3.73 -14.23
N HIS A 541 -26.37 -3.73 -15.06
CA HIS A 541 -25.41 -2.63 -15.16
C HIS A 541 -25.00 -2.34 -16.60
N ALA A 542 -24.74 -1.09 -16.94
CA ALA A 542 -24.27 -0.68 -18.26
C ALA A 542 -22.86 -0.09 -18.16
N TYR A 543 -21.93 -0.69 -18.90
CA TYR A 543 -20.55 -0.22 -19.00
C TYR A 543 -20.42 0.74 -20.17
N TYR A 544 -19.85 1.92 -19.94
CA TYR A 544 -19.78 2.98 -20.96
C TYR A 544 -18.40 3.12 -21.62
N ARG A 545 -17.39 2.42 -21.11
CA ARG A 545 -16.06 2.36 -21.69
C ARG A 545 -15.75 0.93 -22.13
N GLU A 546 -14.88 0.83 -23.11
CA GLU A 546 -14.35 -0.45 -23.54
C GLU A 546 -13.32 -0.94 -22.53
N GLY A 547 -13.25 -2.26 -22.35
CA GLY A 547 -12.31 -2.87 -21.44
C GLY A 547 -12.84 -4.12 -20.75
N PRO A 548 -11.95 -4.84 -20.04
CA PRO A 548 -12.34 -5.88 -19.13
C PRO A 548 -12.83 -5.28 -17.81
N TYR A 549 -13.99 -5.72 -17.35
CA TYR A 549 -14.53 -5.41 -16.03
C TYR A 549 -14.71 -6.71 -15.26
N LEU A 550 -14.15 -6.85 -14.07
CA LEU A 550 -14.34 -8.03 -13.23
C LEU A 550 -15.40 -7.73 -12.16
N PRO A 551 -16.67 -8.14 -12.36
CA PRO A 551 -17.70 -7.88 -11.38
C PRO A 551 -17.50 -8.79 -10.16
N ARG A 552 -17.82 -8.25 -9.00
CA ARG A 552 -17.76 -8.91 -7.70
C ARG A 552 -19.02 -8.61 -6.91
N VAL A 553 -19.39 -9.46 -5.98
CA VAL A 553 -20.50 -9.20 -5.06
C VAL A 553 -20.16 -9.68 -3.66
N VAL A 554 -20.36 -8.81 -2.68
CA VAL A 554 -20.33 -9.18 -1.27
C VAL A 554 -21.75 -9.51 -0.85
N VAL A 555 -22.01 -10.78 -0.58
CA VAL A 555 -23.28 -11.28 -0.06
C VAL A 555 -23.20 -11.22 1.46
N THR A 556 -24.13 -10.48 2.08
CA THR A 556 -24.29 -10.41 3.54
C THR A 556 -25.54 -11.18 3.94
N GLU A 557 -25.37 -12.23 4.72
CA GLU A 557 -26.47 -13.02 5.26
C GLU A 557 -27.21 -12.29 6.39
N ALA A 558 -28.44 -12.73 6.69
CA ALA A 558 -29.25 -12.17 7.77
C ALA A 558 -28.57 -12.25 9.16
N LYS A 559 -27.68 -13.23 9.37
CA LYS A 559 -26.91 -13.40 10.61
C LYS A 559 -25.60 -12.60 10.64
N GLY A 560 -25.30 -11.84 9.58
CA GLY A 560 -24.10 -11.01 9.46
C GLY A 560 -22.89 -11.69 8.82
N GLY A 561 -22.99 -12.97 8.43
CA GLY A 561 -21.97 -13.65 7.63
C GLY A 561 -21.78 -12.96 6.29
N ARG A 562 -20.53 -12.86 5.82
CA ARG A 562 -20.19 -12.21 4.54
C ARG A 562 -19.42 -13.18 3.65
N ALA A 563 -19.72 -13.15 2.36
CA ALA A 563 -19.02 -13.91 1.33
C ALA A 563 -18.74 -13.02 0.13
N LEU A 564 -17.50 -13.03 -0.38
CA LEU A 564 -17.16 -12.41 -1.66
C LEU A 564 -17.30 -13.46 -2.76
N VAL A 565 -18.08 -13.12 -3.78
CA VAL A 565 -18.21 -13.93 -5.00
C VAL A 565 -17.69 -13.09 -6.16
N GLU A 566 -16.68 -13.62 -6.85
CA GLU A 566 -16.07 -12.97 -8.01
C GLU A 566 -16.50 -13.68 -9.30
N ALA A 567 -16.62 -12.93 -10.38
CA ALA A 567 -16.88 -13.52 -11.68
C ALA A 567 -15.69 -14.39 -12.13
N ALA A 568 -15.98 -15.53 -12.75
CA ALA A 568 -14.93 -16.42 -13.27
C ALA A 568 -14.14 -15.76 -14.42
N LYS A 569 -14.77 -14.87 -15.18
CA LYS A 569 -14.19 -14.11 -16.29
C LYS A 569 -14.66 -12.66 -16.24
N PRO A 570 -13.85 -11.70 -16.71
CA PRO A 570 -14.30 -10.32 -16.86
C PRO A 570 -15.39 -10.22 -17.93
N VAL A 571 -16.31 -9.27 -17.74
CA VAL A 571 -17.17 -8.76 -18.80
C VAL A 571 -16.30 -7.89 -19.71
N THR A 572 -16.07 -8.32 -20.95
CA THR A 572 -15.28 -7.57 -21.92
C THR A 572 -16.20 -6.72 -22.81
N VAL A 573 -16.14 -5.40 -22.64
CA VAL A 573 -16.95 -4.43 -23.40
C VAL A 573 -16.15 -3.93 -24.59
N GLY A 574 -16.77 -3.88 -25.76
CA GLY A 574 -16.17 -3.40 -27.00
C GLY A 574 -16.78 -4.06 -28.23
N GLU A 575 -16.34 -3.68 -29.41
CA GLU A 575 -16.79 -4.32 -30.65
C GLU A 575 -16.40 -5.81 -30.67
N SER A 576 -17.34 -6.67 -31.08
CA SER A 576 -17.00 -8.04 -31.46
C SER A 576 -15.99 -7.98 -32.61
N PRO A 577 -14.95 -8.85 -32.65
CA PRO A 577 -14.09 -8.95 -33.82
C PRO A 577 -14.97 -9.09 -35.06
N ALA A 578 -14.73 -8.27 -36.08
CA ALA A 578 -15.41 -8.43 -37.35
C ALA A 578 -15.06 -9.83 -37.89
N ASP A 579 -16.09 -10.66 -38.11
CA ASP A 579 -15.98 -12.01 -38.68
C ASP A 579 -15.35 -12.02 -40.08
#